data_AF-A0A7V9K744-F1
#
_entry.id   AF-A0A7V9K744-F1
#
_cell.length_a   1.000
_cell.length_b   1.000
_cell.length_c   1.000
_cell.angle_alpha   90.00
_cell.angle_beta   90.00
_cell.angle_gamma   90.00
#
_symmetry.space_group_name_H-M   'P 1'
#
loop_
_entity.id
_entity.type
_entity.pdbx_description
1 polymer ?
#
loop_
_entity_poly.entity_id
_entity_poly.type
_entity_poly.pdbx_seq_one_letter_code
_entity_poly.pdbx_strand_id
1 'polypeptide(L)'
;GDLTVLAAALGGLDPYLLVGNLGTLVAVVVFFQSRARFADDSLDSIAPAQTSMSAVLRNGAKETSFVITWVALTYVVYETAVGVTGFNAASLAGVGVAGVLVGAVVGLVPGCAIQIVFTGLYVAGGLPLPTLLANAVSQDGDALLPLLFTDRRAAAAATAITTVPALVVGLGALVLLG
;
A
#
# COMPACT_ATOMS: atom_id res chain seq x y z
N GLY A 1 -15.33 -13.50 22.49
CA GLY A 1 -15.17 -13.32 23.95
C GLY A 1 -14.76 -11.90 24.25
N ASP A 2 -13.53 -11.52 23.92
CA ASP A 2 -12.94 -10.26 24.41
C ASP A 2 -13.29 -8.99 23.61
N LEU A 3 -13.46 -9.09 22.29
CA LEU A 3 -13.71 -7.92 21.42
C LEU A 3 -15.07 -7.25 21.66
N THR A 4 -16.08 -8.03 22.04
CA THR A 4 -17.42 -7.53 22.38
C THR A 4 -17.43 -6.78 23.71
N VAL A 5 -16.56 -7.15 24.65
CA VAL A 5 -16.39 -6.48 25.95
C VAL A 5 -15.64 -5.15 25.78
N LEU A 6 -14.61 -5.15 24.93
CA LEU A 6 -13.87 -3.93 24.55
C LEU A 6 -14.72 -2.94 23.76
N ALA A 7 -15.52 -3.41 22.79
CA ALA A 7 -16.44 -2.56 22.04
C ALA A 7 -17.55 -1.97 22.93
N ALA A 8 -18.08 -2.73 23.89
CA ALA A 8 -19.06 -2.23 24.86
C ALA A 8 -18.45 -1.16 25.81
N ALA A 9 -17.19 -1.33 26.23
CA ALA A 9 -16.48 -0.36 27.06
C ALA A 9 -16.16 0.96 26.34
N LEU A 10 -16.04 0.93 25.00
CA LEU A 10 -15.79 2.09 24.15
C LEU A 10 -17.07 2.72 23.56
N GLY A 11 -18.25 2.39 24.09
CA GLY A 11 -19.52 2.98 23.66
C GLY A 11 -20.05 2.46 22.32
N GLY A 12 -19.67 1.23 21.93
CA GLY A 12 -20.07 0.60 20.67
C GLY A 12 -19.13 0.90 19.49
N LEU A 13 -18.03 1.61 19.71
CA LEU A 13 -17.02 1.87 18.69
C LEU A 13 -16.12 0.63 18.51
N ASP A 14 -15.83 0.30 17.25
CA ASP A 14 -14.89 -0.78 16.91
C ASP A 14 -13.47 -0.38 17.38
N PRO A 15 -12.84 -1.15 18.28
CA PRO A 15 -11.50 -0.88 18.77
C PRO A 15 -10.47 -0.71 17.63
N TYR A 16 -10.60 -1.45 16.52
CA TYR A 16 -9.69 -1.37 15.39
C TYR A 16 -9.82 -0.04 14.64
N LEU A 17 -11.07 0.42 14.47
CA LEU A 17 -11.35 1.68 13.80
C LEU A 17 -10.87 2.87 14.65
N LEU A 18 -10.98 2.76 15.98
CA LEU A 18 -10.47 3.78 16.90
C LEU A 18 -8.94 3.85 16.89
N VAL A 19 -8.25 2.70 17.00
CA VAL A 19 -6.79 2.64 16.95
C VAL A 19 -6.26 3.10 15.59
N GLY A 20 -6.90 2.71 14.49
CA GLY A 20 -6.52 3.10 13.14
C GLY A 20 -6.64 4.60 12.89
N ASN A 21 -7.76 5.21 13.30
CA ASN A 21 -7.97 6.65 13.16
C ASN A 21 -7.00 7.46 14.03
N LEU A 22 -6.80 7.05 15.29
CA LEU A 22 -5.86 7.72 16.18
C LEU A 22 -4.41 7.62 15.66
N GLY A 23 -3.99 6.44 15.21
CA GLY A 23 -2.66 6.25 14.61
C GLY A 23 -2.45 7.11 13.37
N THR A 24 -3.45 7.19 12.49
CA THR A 24 -3.42 8.05 11.31
C THR A 24 -3.33 9.52 11.68
N LEU A 25 -4.13 9.98 12.65
CA LEU A 25 -4.08 11.37 13.14
C LEU A 25 -2.71 11.71 13.72
N VAL A 26 -2.13 10.82 14.52
CA VAL A 26 -0.78 10.99 15.07
C VAL A 26 0.26 11.08 13.95
N ALA A 27 0.20 10.19 12.96
CA ALA A 27 1.11 10.21 11.81
C ALA A 27 1.02 11.52 11.03
N VAL A 28 -0.20 12.00 10.76
CA VAL A 28 -0.45 13.28 10.08
C VAL A 28 0.15 14.44 10.87
N VAL A 29 -0.09 14.48 12.19
CA VAL A 29 0.46 15.53 13.07
C VAL A 29 1.99 15.51 13.07
N VAL A 30 2.61 14.33 13.19
CA VAL A 30 4.07 14.17 13.15
C VAL A 30 4.63 14.59 11.79
N PHE A 31 3.96 14.23 10.69
CA PHE A 31 4.35 14.60 9.34
C PHE A 31 4.36 16.12 9.14
N PHE A 32 3.29 16.82 9.54
CA PHE A 32 3.23 18.28 9.47
C PHE A 32 4.27 18.96 10.37
N GLN A 33 4.50 18.44 11.58
CA GLN A 33 5.55 18.94 12.48
C GLN A 33 6.97 18.71 11.93
N SER A 34 7.17 17.65 11.13
CA SER A 34 8.45 17.37 10.45
C SER A 34 8.73 18.29 9.25
N ARG A 35 7.82 19.27 8.98
CA ARG A 35 7.85 20.23 7.87
C ARG A 35 7.81 19.61 6.47
N ALA A 36 7.23 18.42 6.32
CA ALA A 36 7.18 17.71 5.03
C ALA A 36 8.56 17.61 4.35
N ARG A 37 9.65 17.58 5.14
CA ARG A 37 10.97 17.36 4.57
C ARG A 37 11.01 15.92 4.09
N PHE A 38 11.04 15.76 2.77
CA PHE A 38 11.45 14.53 2.11
C PHE A 38 12.70 14.02 2.83
N ALA A 39 12.69 12.72 3.15
CA ALA A 39 13.76 12.04 3.87
C ALA A 39 15.12 12.59 3.40
N ASP A 40 15.81 13.25 4.32
CA ASP A 40 17.06 13.95 4.06
C ASP A 40 18.12 12.85 3.92
N ASP A 41 18.17 12.18 2.77
CA ASP A 41 19.24 11.24 2.39
C ASP A 41 20.52 12.03 2.04
N SER A 42 20.84 13.05 2.83
CA SER A 42 22.19 13.60 2.83
C SER A 42 23.12 12.50 3.34
N LEU A 43 24.15 12.20 2.56
CA LEU A 43 25.19 11.19 2.82
C LEU A 43 25.93 11.38 4.16
N ASP A 44 25.60 12.43 4.91
CA ASP A 44 26.02 12.70 6.29
C ASP A 44 25.35 11.79 7.33
N SER A 45 24.30 11.04 6.98
CA SER A 45 23.60 10.12 7.88
C SER A 45 24.30 8.76 8.10
N ILE A 46 25.38 8.48 7.33
CA ILE A 46 26.07 7.17 7.32
C ILE A 46 27.15 7.04 8.42
N ALA A 47 27.49 8.09 9.20
CA ALA A 47 28.34 7.96 10.41
C ALA A 47 28.21 9.16 11.37
N PRO A 48 28.37 9.07 12.71
CA PRO A 48 28.17 8.01 13.70
C PRO A 48 26.87 8.21 14.53
N ALA A 49 25.89 8.96 14.00
CA ALA A 49 24.67 9.35 14.71
C ALA A 49 23.67 8.20 14.98
N GLN A 50 23.86 7.03 14.35
CA GLN A 50 23.08 5.81 14.56
C GLN A 50 23.54 4.99 15.78
N THR A 51 24.17 5.61 16.77
CA THR A 51 24.65 4.93 18.00
C THR A 51 23.62 4.91 19.14
N SER A 52 22.56 5.71 19.03
CA SER A 52 21.49 5.80 20.05
C SER A 52 20.15 5.31 19.52
N MET A 53 19.49 4.44 20.28
CA MET A 53 18.15 3.90 19.98
C MET A 53 17.10 5.01 19.79
N SER A 54 17.25 6.15 20.47
CA SER A 54 16.34 7.29 20.30
C SER A 54 16.48 7.97 18.94
N ALA A 55 17.68 8.00 18.35
CA ALA A 55 17.92 8.55 17.03
C ALA A 55 17.31 7.64 15.95
N VAL A 56 17.49 6.32 16.07
CA VAL A 56 16.87 5.31 15.20
C VAL A 56 15.35 5.40 15.25
N LEU A 57 14.77 5.41 16.46
CA LEU A 57 13.32 5.52 16.65
C LEU A 57 12.75 6.82 16.08
N ARG A 58 13.44 7.95 16.27
CA ARG A 58 13.01 9.24 15.73
C ARG A 58 13.07 9.28 14.21
N ASN A 59 14.06 8.64 13.61
CA ASN A 59 14.18 8.57 12.16
C ASN A 59 13.08 7.65 11.56
N GLY A 60 12.94 6.44 12.10
CA GLY A 60 11.88 5.51 11.68
C GLY A 60 10.48 6.08 11.89
N ALA A 61 10.23 6.83 12.97
CA ALA A 61 8.96 7.51 13.19
C ALA A 61 8.66 8.56 12.11
N LYS A 62 9.66 9.28 11.60
CA LYS A 62 9.47 10.25 10.51
C LYS A 62 9.14 9.55 9.20
N GLU A 63 9.92 8.54 8.82
CA GLU A 63 9.70 7.76 7.59
C GLU A 63 8.32 7.10 7.60
N THR A 64 7.97 6.41 8.68
CA THR A 64 6.65 5.77 8.82
C THR A 64 5.51 6.80 8.85
N SER A 65 5.67 7.95 9.53
CA SER A 65 4.65 9.00 9.54
C SER A 65 4.39 9.58 8.16
N PHE A 66 5.43 9.69 7.32
CA PHE A 66 5.31 10.11 5.94
C PHE A 66 4.51 9.09 5.11
N VAL A 67 4.90 7.82 5.18
CA VAL A 67 4.22 6.74 4.45
C VAL A 67 2.76 6.64 4.87
N ILE A 68 2.48 6.61 6.18
CA ILE A 68 1.10 6.53 6.70
C ILE A 68 0.25 7.72 6.25
N THR A 69 0.81 8.94 6.31
CA THR A 69 0.10 10.15 5.86
C THR A 69 -0.22 10.10 4.37
N TRP A 70 0.75 9.68 3.55
CA TRP A 70 0.58 9.54 2.11
C TRP A 70 -0.44 8.45 1.75
N VAL A 71 -0.38 7.30 2.42
CA VAL A 71 -1.36 6.21 2.24
C VAL A 71 -2.76 6.67 2.62
N ALA A 72 -2.91 7.37 3.75
CA ALA A 72 -4.20 7.92 4.15
C ALA A 72 -4.76 8.91 3.12
N LEU A 73 -3.92 9.81 2.60
CA LEU A 73 -4.31 10.77 1.57
C LEU A 73 -4.75 10.08 0.27
N THR A 74 -3.93 9.17 -0.24
CA THR A 74 -4.22 8.44 -1.49
C THR A 74 -5.46 7.56 -1.36
N TYR A 75 -5.68 6.93 -0.21
CA TYR A 75 -6.89 6.17 0.08
C TYR A 75 -8.14 7.05 0.09
N VAL A 76 -8.10 8.21 0.76
CA VAL A 76 -9.23 9.17 0.76
C VAL A 76 -9.53 9.67 -0.66
N VAL A 77 -8.49 9.98 -1.44
CA VAL A 77 -8.64 10.39 -2.84
C VAL A 77 -9.27 9.28 -3.67
N TYR A 78 -8.82 8.05 -3.50
CA TYR A 78 -9.39 6.88 -4.19
C TYR A 78 -10.86 6.66 -3.84
N GLU A 79 -11.21 6.60 -2.55
CA GLU A 79 -12.59 6.41 -2.08
C GLU A 79 -13.50 7.55 -2.55
N THR A 80 -13.01 8.80 -2.52
CA THR A 80 -13.75 9.95 -3.04
C THR A 80 -13.94 9.85 -4.56
N ALA A 81 -12.90 9.47 -5.29
CA ALA A 81 -12.98 9.28 -6.73
C ALA A 81 -13.99 8.17 -7.10
N VAL A 82 -13.97 7.03 -6.42
CA VAL A 82 -14.95 5.94 -6.58
C VAL A 82 -16.35 6.41 -6.24
N GLY A 83 -16.53 7.10 -5.11
CA GLY A 83 -17.84 7.62 -4.67
C GLY A 83 -18.46 8.63 -5.63
N VAL A 84 -17.63 9.46 -6.29
CA VAL A 84 -18.10 10.48 -7.25
C VAL A 84 -18.31 9.89 -8.65
N THR A 85 -17.42 9.01 -9.12
CA THR A 85 -17.46 8.46 -10.48
C THR A 85 -18.34 7.21 -10.60
N GLY A 86 -18.68 6.57 -9.49
CA GLY A 86 -19.31 5.24 -9.48
C GLY A 86 -18.39 4.15 -10.03
N PHE A 87 -17.08 4.40 -10.10
CA PHE A 87 -16.12 3.48 -10.69
C PHE A 87 -16.03 2.19 -9.88
N ASN A 88 -16.37 1.07 -10.52
CA ASN A 88 -16.26 -0.24 -9.89
C ASN A 88 -14.95 -0.92 -10.31
N ALA A 89 -13.95 -0.93 -9.42
CA ALA A 89 -12.69 -1.61 -9.67
C ALA A 89 -12.85 -3.12 -9.96
N ALA A 90 -13.93 -3.78 -9.49
CA ALA A 90 -14.24 -5.16 -9.84
C ALA A 90 -14.52 -5.33 -11.35
N SER A 91 -15.02 -4.29 -12.02
CA SER A 91 -15.25 -4.33 -13.48
C SER A 91 -13.94 -4.37 -14.28
N LEU A 92 -12.84 -3.85 -13.71
CA LEU A 92 -11.52 -3.96 -14.31
C LEU A 92 -10.90 -5.34 -14.12
N ALA A 93 -11.23 -6.02 -13.01
CA ALA A 93 -10.54 -7.24 -12.57
C ALA A 93 -10.62 -8.41 -13.56
N GLY A 94 -11.53 -8.35 -14.55
CA GLY A 94 -11.65 -9.31 -15.65
C GLY A 94 -11.82 -10.77 -15.21
N VAL A 95 -11.94 -11.67 -16.17
CA VAL A 95 -11.85 -13.11 -15.92
C VAL A 95 -10.79 -13.72 -16.83
N GLY A 96 -10.16 -14.79 -16.37
CA GLY A 96 -9.14 -15.48 -17.14
C GLY A 96 -7.86 -14.65 -17.33
N VAL A 97 -7.24 -14.80 -18.49
CA VAL A 97 -5.95 -14.17 -18.83
C VAL A 97 -6.04 -12.64 -18.76
N ALA A 98 -7.17 -12.06 -19.19
CA ALA A 98 -7.39 -10.62 -19.13
C ALA A 98 -7.32 -10.09 -17.68
N GLY A 99 -7.89 -10.83 -16.72
CA GLY A 99 -7.82 -10.46 -15.31
C GLY A 99 -6.40 -10.49 -14.76
N VAL A 100 -5.62 -11.52 -15.09
CA VAL A 100 -4.20 -11.61 -14.71
C VAL A 100 -3.39 -10.44 -15.25
N LEU A 101 -3.59 -10.07 -16.52
CA LEU A 101 -2.91 -8.92 -17.14
C LEU A 101 -3.29 -7.60 -16.45
N VAL A 102 -4.57 -7.39 -16.17
CA VAL A 102 -5.02 -6.19 -15.46
C VAL A 102 -4.44 -6.15 -14.05
N GLY A 103 -4.45 -7.26 -13.31
CA GLY A 103 -3.86 -7.35 -11.98
C GLY A 103 -2.40 -6.94 -11.97
N ALA A 104 -1.59 -7.49 -12.88
CA ALA A 104 -0.18 -7.14 -13.01
C ALA A 104 0.03 -5.66 -13.38
N VAL A 105 -0.71 -5.13 -14.37
CA VAL A 105 -0.58 -3.72 -14.79
C VAL A 105 -1.00 -2.75 -13.70
N VAL A 106 -2.08 -3.06 -12.99
CA VAL A 106 -2.56 -2.22 -11.88
C VAL A 106 -1.61 -2.30 -10.69
N GLY A 107 -0.88 -3.41 -10.52
CA GLY A 107 0.17 -3.55 -9.50
C GLY A 107 1.38 -2.64 -9.71
N LEU A 108 1.56 -2.09 -10.92
CA LEU A 108 2.62 -1.11 -11.20
C LEU A 108 2.35 0.26 -10.59
N VAL A 109 1.11 0.52 -10.16
CA VAL A 109 0.76 1.80 -9.54
C VAL A 109 1.43 1.85 -8.16
N PRO A 110 2.30 2.84 -7.88
CA PRO A 110 3.01 2.92 -6.62
C PRO A 110 2.07 3.11 -5.43
N GLY A 111 2.41 2.45 -4.32
CA GLY A 111 1.67 2.50 -3.06
C GLY A 111 0.90 1.22 -2.72
N CYS A 112 0.62 1.01 -1.44
CA CYS A 112 -0.12 -0.17 -0.96
C CYS A 112 -1.65 -0.06 -1.13
N ALA A 113 -2.17 1.13 -1.41
CA ALA A 113 -3.61 1.39 -1.49
C ALA A 113 -4.30 0.52 -2.55
N ILE A 114 -3.69 0.36 -3.73
CA ILE A 114 -4.23 -0.47 -4.82
C ILE A 114 -4.32 -1.94 -4.40
N GLN A 115 -3.28 -2.46 -3.76
CA GLN A 115 -3.25 -3.83 -3.24
C GLN A 115 -4.33 -4.06 -2.16
N ILE A 116 -4.58 -3.08 -1.30
CA ILE A 116 -5.64 -3.14 -0.28
C ILE A 116 -7.01 -3.27 -0.96
N VAL A 117 -7.27 -2.47 -1.99
CA VAL A 117 -8.52 -2.53 -2.76
C VAL A 117 -8.69 -3.90 -3.43
N PHE A 118 -7.65 -4.41 -4.10
CA PHE A 118 -7.68 -5.73 -4.76
C PHE A 118 -7.94 -6.86 -3.77
N THR A 119 -7.31 -6.79 -2.60
CA THR A 119 -7.53 -7.74 -1.51
C THR A 119 -8.97 -7.66 -1.00
N GLY A 120 -9.50 -6.45 -0.81
CA GLY A 120 -10.90 -6.23 -0.43
C GLY A 120 -11.89 -6.81 -1.45
N LEU A 121 -11.65 -6.59 -2.74
CA LEU A 121 -12.46 -7.15 -3.83
C LEU A 121 -12.43 -8.68 -3.85
N TYR A 122 -11.26 -9.28 -3.61
CA TYR A 122 -11.12 -10.74 -3.51
C TYR A 122 -11.91 -11.30 -2.33
N VAL A 123 -11.79 -10.69 -1.15
CA VAL A 123 -12.53 -11.09 0.07
C VAL A 123 -14.04 -10.94 -0.13
N ALA A 124 -14.48 -9.91 -0.87
CA ALA A 124 -15.88 -9.72 -1.25
C ALA A 124 -16.36 -10.67 -2.37
N GLY A 125 -15.49 -11.52 -2.91
CA GLY A 125 -15.82 -12.46 -4.00
C GLY A 125 -15.90 -11.83 -5.40
N GLY A 126 -15.50 -10.57 -5.55
CA GLY A 126 -15.56 -9.82 -6.80
C GLY A 126 -14.35 -9.96 -7.72
N LEU A 127 -13.32 -10.72 -7.30
CA LEU A 127 -12.05 -10.84 -8.00
C LEU A 127 -11.49 -12.27 -7.86
N PRO A 128 -11.00 -12.93 -8.93
CA PRO A 128 -10.50 -14.29 -8.85
C PRO A 128 -9.05 -14.34 -8.31
N LEU A 129 -8.68 -15.40 -7.60
CA LEU A 129 -7.35 -15.55 -6.98
C LEU A 129 -6.17 -15.31 -7.95
N PRO A 130 -6.17 -15.80 -9.20
CA PRO A 130 -5.10 -15.53 -10.17
C PRO A 130 -4.84 -14.04 -10.42
N THR A 131 -5.92 -13.23 -10.49
CA THR A 131 -5.82 -11.77 -10.63
C THR A 131 -5.19 -11.13 -9.40
N LEU A 132 -5.56 -11.59 -8.19
CA LEU A 132 -5.00 -11.09 -6.94
C LEU A 132 -3.51 -11.40 -6.85
N LEU A 133 -3.11 -12.62 -7.21
CA LEU A 133 -1.71 -13.04 -7.19
C LEU A 133 -0.86 -12.22 -8.17
N ALA A 134 -1.37 -11.95 -9.38
CA ALA A 134 -0.70 -11.10 -10.34
C ALA A 134 -0.54 -9.66 -9.82
N ASN A 135 -1.56 -9.11 -9.16
CA ASN A 135 -1.47 -7.80 -8.53
C ASN A 135 -0.44 -7.78 -7.39
N ALA A 136 -0.52 -8.75 -6.48
CA ALA A 136 0.32 -8.85 -5.30
C ALA A 136 1.81 -8.99 -5.63
N VAL A 137 2.16 -9.82 -6.63
CA VAL A 137 3.56 -10.05 -7.01
C VAL A 137 4.13 -8.86 -7.78
N SER A 138 3.31 -8.14 -8.54
CA SER A 138 3.77 -6.97 -9.30
C SER A 138 3.89 -5.70 -8.46
N GLN A 139 3.48 -5.74 -7.18
CA GLN A 139 3.37 -4.56 -6.35
C GLN A 139 4.72 -4.17 -5.73
N ASP A 140 5.37 -3.14 -6.29
CA ASP A 140 6.63 -2.58 -5.78
C ASP A 140 6.44 -1.69 -4.52
N GLY A 141 5.19 -1.45 -4.11
CA GLY A 141 4.85 -0.70 -2.90
C GLY A 141 5.15 0.79 -2.98
N ASP A 142 5.42 1.39 -1.83
CA ASP A 142 5.79 2.80 -1.65
C ASP A 142 7.26 3.08 -2.05
N ALA A 143 8.12 2.05 -2.05
CA ALA A 143 9.51 2.13 -2.47
C ALA A 143 9.70 2.53 -3.95
N LEU A 144 8.73 2.23 -4.81
CA LEU A 144 8.79 2.57 -6.23
C LEU A 144 8.79 4.10 -6.46
N LEU A 145 8.08 4.86 -5.63
CA LEU A 145 7.89 6.29 -5.86
C LEU A 145 9.20 7.09 -5.67
N PRO A 146 9.95 6.96 -4.56
CA PRO A 146 11.28 7.57 -4.44
C PRO A 146 12.25 7.11 -5.54
N LEU A 147 12.24 5.81 -5.87
CA LEU A 147 13.12 5.26 -6.90
C LEU A 147 12.83 5.85 -8.27
N LEU A 148 11.56 6.08 -8.62
CA LEU A 148 11.15 6.72 -9.87
C LEU A 148 11.69 8.15 -10.01
N PHE A 149 11.87 8.85 -8.88
CA PHE A 149 12.42 10.21 -8.87
C PHE A 149 13.95 10.23 -8.88
N THR A 150 14.62 9.26 -8.24
CA THR A 150 16.09 9.21 -8.14
C THR A 150 16.74 8.53 -9.35
N ASP A 151 16.23 7.37 -9.78
CA ASP A 151 16.74 6.62 -10.93
C ASP A 151 15.62 5.88 -11.67
N ARG A 152 15.20 6.46 -12.80
CA ARG A 152 14.15 5.92 -13.66
C ARG A 152 14.51 4.57 -14.28
N ARG A 153 15.80 4.29 -14.51
CA ARG A 153 16.25 3.01 -15.07
C ARG A 153 16.18 1.91 -14.01
N ALA A 154 16.60 2.23 -12.80
CA ALA A 154 16.46 1.32 -11.67
C ALA A 154 14.98 1.05 -11.36
N ALA A 155 14.11 2.08 -11.39
CA ALA A 155 12.67 1.90 -11.24
C ALA A 155 12.08 0.99 -12.33
N ALA A 156 12.41 1.23 -13.60
CA ALA A 156 11.94 0.38 -14.70
C ALA A 156 12.43 -1.07 -14.58
N ALA A 157 13.68 -1.28 -14.15
CA ALA A 157 14.24 -2.60 -13.92
C ALA A 157 13.54 -3.32 -12.74
N ALA A 158 13.31 -2.62 -11.63
CA ALA A 158 12.60 -3.15 -10.48
C ALA A 158 11.19 -3.61 -10.87
N THR A 159 10.44 -2.73 -11.55
CA THR A 159 9.10 -3.03 -12.04
C THR A 159 9.12 -4.20 -13.03
N ALA A 160 10.06 -4.28 -13.97
CA ALA A 160 10.15 -5.44 -14.85
C ALA A 160 10.42 -6.76 -14.09
N ILE A 161 11.28 -6.71 -13.06
CA ILE A 161 11.62 -7.85 -12.22
C ILE A 161 10.42 -8.31 -11.38
N THR A 162 9.46 -7.46 -11.04
CA THR A 162 8.25 -7.86 -10.30
C THR A 162 7.09 -8.22 -11.22
N THR A 163 6.87 -7.50 -12.31
CA THR A 163 5.78 -7.79 -13.27
C THR A 163 5.95 -9.10 -14.01
N VAL A 164 7.17 -9.46 -14.43
CA VAL A 164 7.39 -10.70 -15.19
C VAL A 164 7.05 -11.95 -14.34
N PRO A 165 7.59 -12.10 -13.12
CA PRO A 165 7.15 -13.16 -12.21
C PRO A 165 5.66 -13.09 -11.88
N ALA A 166 5.09 -11.89 -11.76
CA ALA A 166 3.66 -11.74 -11.48
C ALA A 166 2.78 -12.36 -12.56
N LEU A 167 3.13 -12.17 -13.83
CA LEU A 167 2.43 -12.80 -14.94
C LEU A 167 2.60 -14.33 -14.91
N VAL A 168 3.80 -14.82 -14.61
CA VAL A 168 4.05 -16.28 -14.51
C VAL A 168 3.22 -16.90 -13.40
N VAL A 169 3.21 -16.29 -12.21
CA VAL A 169 2.45 -16.77 -11.06
C VAL A 169 0.95 -16.67 -11.31
N GLY A 170 0.48 -15.54 -11.82
CA GLY A 170 -0.94 -15.32 -12.13
C GLY A 170 -1.46 -16.27 -13.20
N LEU A 171 -0.73 -16.44 -14.31
CA LEU A 171 -1.11 -17.38 -15.37
C LEU A 171 -1.00 -18.83 -14.90
N GLY A 172 0.03 -19.17 -14.12
CA GLY A 172 0.17 -20.49 -13.52
C GLY A 172 -1.00 -20.82 -12.59
N ALA A 173 -1.38 -19.91 -11.70
CA ALA A 173 -2.54 -20.06 -10.84
C ALA A 173 -3.85 -20.17 -11.66
N LEU A 174 -3.98 -19.41 -12.75
CA LEU A 174 -5.14 -19.50 -13.62
C LEU A 174 -5.27 -20.88 -14.28
N VAL A 175 -4.16 -21.47 -14.75
CA VAL A 175 -4.15 -22.81 -15.36
C VAL A 175 -4.38 -23.91 -14.32
N LEU A 176 -3.92 -23.73 -13.08
CA LEU A 176 -4.09 -24.73 -12.01
C LEU A 176 -5.48 -24.72 -11.37
N LEU A 177 -6.16 -23.57 -11.38
CA LEU A 177 -7.44 -23.36 -10.68
C LEU A 177 -8.64 -23.20 -11.62
N GLY A 178 -8.41 -23.02 -12.91
CA GLY A 178 -9.44 -22.92 -13.96
C GLY A 178 -9.76 -24.26 -14.59
#